data_AF-A0AAJ5WRJ6-F1
#
_entry.id   AF-A0AAJ5WRJ6-F1
#
_cell.length_a   1.000
_cell.length_b   1.000
_cell.length_c   1.000
_cell.angle_alpha   90.00
_cell.angle_beta   90.00
_cell.angle_gamma   90.00
#
_symmetry.space_group_name_H-M   'P 1'
#
loop_
_entity.id
_entity.type
_entity.pdbx_description
1 polymer ?
#
loop_
_entity_poly.entity_id
_entity_poly.type
_entity_poly.pdbx_seq_one_letter_code
_entity_poly.pdbx_strand_id
1 'polypeptide(L)'
;MSRESKKIEEVLNSLDGLQRAQAPAFFYTRLRARMDNELENARSGLLGRLLTRPALSLSLAAIIVLLNITTITRMWNQDSQYTESSQQTATTDYALATYAVYDEGGLEP
;
A
#
# COMPACT_ATOMS: atom_id res chain seq x y z
N MET A 1 -72.78 26.06 -2.01
CA MET A 1 -71.70 25.05 -1.88
C MET A 1 -70.62 25.60 -0.95
N SER A 2 -70.18 24.80 0.03
CA SER A 2 -69.16 25.17 1.03
C SER A 2 -67.77 25.30 0.37
N ARG A 3 -66.93 26.24 0.84
CA ARG A 3 -65.54 26.41 0.37
C ARG A 3 -64.68 25.16 0.59
N GLU A 4 -65.00 24.37 1.60
CA GLU A 4 -64.32 23.10 1.90
C GLU A 4 -64.52 22.07 0.79
N SER A 5 -65.74 21.96 0.25
CA SER A 5 -66.05 21.04 -0.85
C SER A 5 -65.25 21.36 -2.11
N LYS A 6 -65.06 22.66 -2.43
CA LYS A 6 -64.25 23.08 -3.58
C LYS A 6 -62.79 22.67 -3.46
N LYS A 7 -62.19 22.78 -2.28
CA LYS A 7 -60.79 22.39 -2.06
C LYS A 7 -60.60 20.88 -2.17
N ILE A 8 -61.56 20.11 -1.67
CA ILE A 8 -61.54 18.65 -1.78
C ILE A 8 -61.65 18.21 -3.24
N GLU A 9 -62.54 18.84 -4.02
CA GLU A 9 -62.65 18.62 -5.46
C GLU A 9 -61.37 19.00 -6.22
N GLU A 10 -60.72 20.10 -5.87
CA GLU A 10 -59.46 20.53 -6.49
C GLU A 10 -58.32 19.54 -6.22
N VAL A 11 -58.22 19.01 -5.00
CA VAL A 11 -57.24 17.97 -4.65
C VAL A 11 -57.52 16.69 -5.43
N LEU A 12 -58.77 16.22 -5.44
CA LEU A 12 -59.16 15.01 -6.20
C LEU A 12 -58.84 15.18 -7.70
N ASN A 13 -59.13 16.34 -8.27
CA ASN A 13 -58.87 16.63 -9.67
C ASN A 13 -57.36 16.74 -9.99
N SER A 14 -56.53 17.14 -9.00
CA SER A 14 -55.07 17.14 -9.16
C SER A 14 -54.43 15.74 -9.16
N LEU A 15 -55.13 14.74 -8.60
CA LEU A 15 -54.69 13.35 -8.59
C LEU A 15 -55.16 12.55 -9.81
N ASP A 16 -56.17 13.03 -10.54
CA ASP A 16 -56.87 12.28 -11.60
C ASP A 16 -56.03 12.03 -12.88
N GLY A 17 -54.82 12.60 -12.95
CA GLY A 17 -53.85 12.40 -14.03
C GLY A 17 -52.61 11.60 -13.64
N LEU A 18 -52.51 11.13 -12.40
CA LEU A 18 -51.34 10.40 -11.92
C LEU A 18 -51.31 8.98 -12.47
N GLN A 19 -50.71 8.81 -13.64
CA GLN A 19 -50.32 7.49 -14.12
C GLN A 19 -49.10 6.98 -13.34
N ARG A 20 -49.10 5.67 -13.10
CA ARG A 20 -47.94 4.97 -12.54
C ARG A 20 -46.74 5.21 -13.45
N ALA A 21 -45.74 5.94 -12.96
CA ALA A 21 -44.50 6.19 -13.68
C ALA A 21 -43.82 4.84 -13.98
N GLN A 22 -43.80 4.46 -15.25
CA GLN A 22 -43.08 3.26 -15.70
C GLN A 22 -41.63 3.67 -15.97
N ALA A 23 -40.68 2.98 -15.34
CA ALA A 23 -39.27 3.24 -15.59
C ALA A 23 -38.97 3.02 -17.09
N PRO A 24 -38.17 3.88 -17.73
CA PRO A 24 -37.82 3.71 -19.13
C PRO A 24 -37.04 2.40 -19.34
N ALA A 25 -37.13 1.84 -20.54
CA ALA A 25 -36.37 0.64 -20.89
C ALA A 25 -34.87 0.83 -20.57
N PHE A 26 -34.25 -0.20 -19.98
CA PHE A 26 -32.85 -0.21 -19.53
C PHE A 26 -32.48 0.80 -18.43
N PHE A 27 -33.45 1.42 -17.75
CA PHE A 27 -33.17 2.28 -16.59
C PHE A 27 -32.34 1.55 -15.52
N TYR A 28 -32.74 0.33 -15.19
CA TYR A 28 -32.04 -0.49 -14.20
C TYR A 28 -30.58 -0.75 -14.60
N THR A 29 -30.34 -1.11 -15.86
CA THR A 29 -28.99 -1.37 -16.37
C THR A 29 -28.12 -0.12 -16.30
N ARG A 30 -28.66 1.04 -16.70
CA ARG A 30 -27.91 2.31 -16.68
C ARG A 30 -27.65 2.80 -15.26
N LEU A 31 -28.62 2.62 -14.36
CA LEU A 31 -28.47 2.93 -12.95
C LEU A 31 -27.42 2.04 -12.30
N ARG A 32 -27.48 0.73 -12.55
CA ARG A 32 -26.50 -0.23 -12.04
C ARG A 32 -25.10 0.06 -12.56
N ALA A 33 -24.95 0.34 -13.85
CA ALA A 33 -23.66 0.73 -14.42
C ALA A 33 -23.10 1.98 -13.76
N ARG A 34 -23.92 2.99 -13.44
CA ARG A 34 -23.47 4.18 -12.70
C ARG A 34 -23.06 3.84 -11.27
N MET A 35 -23.87 3.05 -10.56
CA MET A 35 -23.57 2.64 -9.19
C MET A 35 -22.28 1.82 -9.12
N ASP A 36 -22.06 0.89 -10.04
CA ASP A 36 -20.84 0.08 -10.10
C ASP A 36 -19.62 0.94 -10.43
N ASN A 37 -19.73 1.90 -11.35
CA ASN A 37 -18.64 2.85 -11.65
C ASN A 37 -18.31 3.75 -10.46
N GLU A 38 -19.31 4.25 -9.73
CA GLU A 38 -19.07 5.06 -8.53
C GLU A 38 -18.50 4.22 -7.39
N LEU A 39 -18.96 2.98 -7.23
CA LEU A 39 -18.43 2.04 -6.26
C LEU A 39 -16.98 1.65 -6.58
N GLU A 40 -16.66 1.46 -7.86
CA GLU A 40 -15.30 1.20 -8.33
C GLU A 40 -14.42 2.43 -8.11
N ASN A 41 -14.87 3.64 -8.44
CA ASN A 41 -14.15 4.87 -8.12
C ASN A 41 -13.97 5.09 -6.61
N ALA A 42 -14.96 4.72 -5.79
CA ALA A 42 -14.92 4.83 -4.34
C ALA A 42 -14.01 3.77 -3.69
N ARG A 43 -14.01 2.53 -4.21
CA ARG A 43 -13.13 1.43 -3.75
C ARG A 43 -11.69 1.58 -4.24
N SER A 44 -11.53 2.08 -5.45
CA SER A 44 -10.24 2.31 -6.10
C SER A 44 -9.52 3.49 -5.43
N GLY A 45 -10.25 4.50 -4.95
CA GLY A 45 -9.65 5.67 -4.30
C GLY A 45 -8.61 6.36 -5.20
N LEU A 46 -7.89 7.35 -4.67
CA LEU A 46 -6.80 8.00 -5.40
C LEU A 46 -5.76 6.96 -5.90
N LEU A 47 -5.51 5.91 -5.13
CA LEU A 47 -4.50 4.91 -5.43
C LEU A 47 -4.83 4.06 -6.68
N GLY A 48 -6.02 3.50 -6.80
CA GLY A 48 -6.37 2.67 -7.96
C GLY A 48 -6.61 3.48 -9.26
N ARG A 49 -6.94 4.78 -9.14
CA ARG A 49 -6.90 5.72 -10.28
C ARG A 49 -5.46 6.05 -10.72
N LEU A 50 -4.50 5.98 -9.79
CA LEU A 50 -3.07 6.08 -10.13
C LEU A 50 -2.56 4.76 -10.74
N LEU A 51 -3.01 3.58 -10.27
CA LEU A 51 -2.61 2.29 -10.84
C LEU A 51 -3.17 2.01 -12.25
N THR A 52 -4.32 2.57 -12.61
CA THR A 52 -4.88 2.49 -13.98
C THR A 52 -4.09 3.31 -15.01
N ARG A 53 -3.13 4.15 -14.57
CA ARG A 53 -2.13 4.77 -15.45
C ARG A 53 -0.88 3.89 -15.50
N PRO A 54 -0.59 3.21 -16.63
CA PRO A 54 0.49 2.23 -16.73
C PRO A 54 1.87 2.80 -16.35
N ALA A 55 2.07 4.11 -16.54
CA ALA A 55 3.32 4.79 -16.17
C ALA A 55 3.57 4.89 -14.64
N LEU A 56 2.51 5.00 -13.82
CA LEU A 56 2.66 5.13 -12.36
C LEU A 56 2.78 3.78 -11.67
N SER A 57 2.11 2.75 -12.19
CA SER A 57 2.32 1.37 -11.73
C SER A 57 3.76 0.91 -12.00
N LEU A 58 4.32 1.27 -13.17
CA LEU A 58 5.71 0.97 -13.53
C LEU A 58 6.72 1.65 -12.60
N SER A 59 6.51 2.93 -12.26
CA SER A 59 7.43 3.64 -11.36
C SER A 59 7.40 3.07 -9.94
N LEU A 60 6.23 2.72 -9.41
CA LEU A 60 6.10 2.07 -8.11
C LEU A 60 6.79 0.70 -8.11
N ALA A 61 6.58 -0.11 -9.15
CA ALA A 61 7.25 -1.40 -9.30
C ALA A 61 8.78 -1.24 -9.39
N ALA A 62 9.26 -0.25 -10.15
CA ALA A 62 10.68 0.05 -10.26
C ALA A 62 11.29 0.44 -8.90
N ILE A 63 10.59 1.24 -8.09
CA ILE A 63 11.03 1.60 -6.74
C ILE A 63 11.16 0.34 -5.87
N ILE A 64 10.17 -0.55 -5.88
CA ILE A 64 10.20 -1.81 -5.11
C ILE A 64 11.39 -2.66 -5.53
N VAL A 65 11.65 -2.78 -6.84
CA VAL A 65 12.80 -3.54 -7.36
C VAL A 65 14.13 -2.92 -6.91
N LEU A 66 14.28 -1.60 -7.00
CA LEU A 66 15.49 -0.90 -6.53
C LEU A 66 15.71 -1.10 -5.03
N LEU A 67 14.65 -1.08 -4.23
CA LEU A 67 14.73 -1.29 -2.78
C LEU A 67 15.20 -2.71 -2.44
N ASN A 68 14.73 -3.72 -3.18
CA ASN A 68 15.22 -5.09 -3.05
C ASN A 68 16.70 -5.22 -3.46
N ILE A 69 17.09 -4.67 -4.61
CA ILE A 69 18.48 -4.70 -5.09
C ILE A 69 19.43 -4.02 -4.09
N THR A 70 19.06 -2.84 -3.59
CA THR A 70 19.86 -2.10 -2.60
C THR A 70 19.97 -2.84 -1.26
N THR A 71 18.91 -3.54 -0.85
CA THR A 71 18.94 -4.37 0.37
C THR A 71 19.90 -5.55 0.23
N ILE A 72 19.82 -6.27 -0.89
CA ILE A 72 20.69 -7.43 -1.16
C ILE A 72 22.16 -7.00 -1.28
N THR A 73 22.43 -5.90 -1.99
CA THR A 73 23.81 -5.38 -2.14
C THR A 73 24.39 -4.91 -0.81
N ARG A 74 23.61 -4.26 0.05
CA ARG A 74 24.05 -3.91 1.41
C ARG A 74 24.36 -5.14 2.26
N MET A 75 23.54 -6.18 2.18
CA MET A 75 23.75 -7.43 2.92
C MET A 75 25.07 -8.10 2.50
N TRP A 76 25.32 -8.26 1.19
CA TRP A 76 26.58 -8.82 0.69
C TRP A 76 27.82 -7.99 1.04
N ASN A 77 27.71 -6.67 1.00
CA ASN A 77 28.82 -5.78 1.37
C ASN A 77 29.10 -5.83 2.88
N GLN A 78 28.07 -6.03 3.71
CA GLN A 78 28.23 -6.21 5.15
C GLN A 78 28.92 -7.54 5.48
N ASP A 79 28.49 -8.65 4.86
CA ASP A 79 29.11 -9.97 5.07
C ASP A 79 30.62 -9.99 4.71
N SER A 80 31.00 -9.20 3.70
CA SER A 80 32.40 -9.04 3.29
C SER A 80 33.23 -8.27 4.33
N GLN A 81 32.66 -7.25 4.96
CA GLN A 81 33.33 -6.43 6.00
C GLN A 81 33.48 -7.16 7.34
N TYR A 82 32.51 -7.99 7.73
CA TYR A 82 32.59 -8.80 8.96
C TYR A 82 33.62 -9.94 8.83
N THR A 83 33.83 -10.47 7.62
CA THR A 83 34.78 -11.56 7.37
C THR A 83 36.24 -11.07 7.41
N GLU A 84 36.56 -9.92 6.83
CA GLU A 84 37.94 -9.39 6.86
C GLU A 84 38.36 -8.88 8.25
N SER A 85 37.45 -8.20 8.97
CA SER A 85 37.74 -7.67 10.31
C SER A 85 37.89 -8.79 11.36
N SER A 86 37.04 -9.82 11.31
CA SER A 86 37.12 -10.95 12.25
C SER A 86 38.36 -11.83 12.03
N GLN A 87 38.79 -12.04 10.78
CA GLN A 87 40.03 -12.77 10.48
C GLN A 87 41.27 -12.01 10.97
N GLN A 88 41.33 -10.69 10.75
CA GLN A 88 42.46 -9.86 11.16
C GLN A 88 42.59 -9.76 12.69
N THR A 89 41.47 -9.60 13.42
CA THR A 89 41.46 -9.63 14.88
C THR A 89 41.88 -11.00 15.43
N ALA A 90 41.34 -12.10 14.88
CA ALA A 90 41.71 -13.44 15.30
C ALA A 90 43.22 -13.71 15.14
N THR A 91 43.82 -13.40 13.98
CA THR A 91 45.27 -13.57 13.78
C THR A 91 46.13 -12.74 14.72
N THR A 92 45.68 -11.52 15.06
CA THR A 92 46.43 -10.62 15.95
C THR A 92 46.46 -11.15 17.39
N ASP A 93 45.35 -11.70 17.87
CA ASP A 93 45.25 -12.26 19.22
C ASP A 93 46.08 -13.55 19.39
N TYR A 94 46.10 -14.43 18.39
CA TYR A 94 46.96 -15.63 18.41
C TYR A 94 48.46 -15.29 18.32
N ALA A 95 48.83 -14.26 17.54
CA ALA A 95 50.21 -13.82 17.42
C ALA A 95 50.73 -13.14 18.70
N LEU A 96 49.86 -12.50 19.49
CA LEU A 96 50.24 -11.90 20.77
C LEU A 96 50.44 -12.96 21.87
N ALA A 97 49.63 -14.02 21.88
CA ALA A 97 49.69 -15.08 22.88
C ALA A 97 50.95 -15.96 22.78
N THR A 98 51.58 -16.07 21.61
CA THR A 98 52.79 -16.90 21.42
C THR A 98 54.08 -16.26 21.95
N TYR A 99 54.06 -15.00 22.38
CA TYR A 99 55.26 -14.28 22.86
C TYR A 99 55.39 -14.16 24.38
N ALA A 100 54.47 -14.71 25.18
CA ALA A 100 54.43 -14.52 26.63
C ALA A 100 54.74 -15.78 27.47
N VAL A 101 55.54 -16.73 26.96
CA VAL A 101 55.69 -18.06 27.60
C VAL A 101 57.05 -18.32 28.25
N TYR A 102 58.00 -17.38 28.33
CA TYR A 102 59.23 -17.61 29.12
C TYR A 102 59.78 -16.32 29.74
N ASP A 103 59.24 -15.93 30.89
CA ASP A 103 60.00 -15.18 31.90
C ASP A 103 60.00 -16.01 33.18
N GLU A 104 60.83 -17.05 33.17
CA GLU A 104 61.01 -17.99 34.26
C GLU A 104 62.39 -17.80 34.89
N GLY A 105 62.39 -17.20 36.09
CA GLY A 105 63.36 -17.49 37.15
C GLY A 105 64.73 -16.81 37.05
N GLY A 106 64.82 -15.57 37.52
CA GLY A 106 66.07 -15.00 38.04
C GLY A 106 65.94 -14.76 39.54
N LEU A 107 66.47 -15.70 40.33
CA LEU A 107 66.44 -15.75 41.80
C LEU A 107 66.92 -14.45 42.47
N GLU A 108 66.24 -14.11 43.58
CA GLU A 108 66.67 -13.14 44.59
C GLU A 108 68.13 -13.36 45.02
N PRO A 109 68.90 -12.28 45.18
CA PRO A 109 69.76 -12.13 46.35
C PRO A 109 69.38 -10.94 47.24
#